data_AF-A0A947EWI0-F1
#
_entry.id   AF-A0A947EWI0-F1
#
_cell.length_a   1.000
_cell.length_b   1.000
_cell.length_c   1.000
_cell.angle_alpha   90.00
_cell.angle_beta   90.00
_cell.angle_gamma   90.00
#
_symmetry.space_group_name_H-M   'P 1'
#
loop_
_entity.id
_entity.type
_entity.pdbx_description
1 polymer ?
#
loop_
_entity_poly.entity_id
_entity_poly.type
_entity_poly.pdbx_seq_one_letter_code
_entity_poly.pdbx_strand_id
1 'polypeptide(L)'
;RLLKNKFYEEVQELYSKAPTKEELIELLGRARAKKGMFEGDLEEGELEIGQISGLIHEIKPAAAIVEEMISEFNQAKKEVSKL
;
A
#
# COMPACT_ATOMS: atom_id res chain seq x y z
N ARG A 1 4.94 -2.79 -3.29
CA ARG A 1 4.33 -1.58 -3.92
C ARG A 1 4.17 -0.56 -2.79
N LEU A 2 4.55 0.69 -3.03
CA LEU A 2 4.52 1.74 -2.02
C LEU A 2 3.86 3.01 -2.58
N LEU A 3 3.34 3.87 -1.70
CA LEU A 3 2.69 5.12 -2.07
C LEU A 3 3.69 6.05 -2.78
N LYS A 4 3.24 6.78 -3.79
CA LYS A 4 4.07 7.80 -4.45
C LYS A 4 4.34 8.94 -3.47
N ASN A 5 5.53 8.94 -2.87
CA ASN A 5 6.08 9.99 -2.03
C ASN A 5 7.53 10.28 -2.45
N LYS A 6 8.24 11.12 -1.69
CA LYS A 6 9.63 11.46 -1.98
C LYS A 6 10.54 10.22 -2.04
N PHE A 7 10.43 9.30 -1.07
CA PHE A 7 11.21 8.06 -1.09
C PHE A 7 10.94 7.21 -2.35
N TYR A 8 9.69 7.13 -2.82
CA TYR A 8 9.37 6.47 -4.09
C TYR A 8 10.16 7.06 -5.26
N GLU A 9 10.22 8.39 -5.36
CA GLU A 9 10.91 9.10 -6.44
C GLU A 9 12.41 8.83 -6.40
N GLU A 10 13.04 8.84 -5.23
CA GLU A 10 14.46 8.50 -5.05
C GLU A 10 14.75 7.07 -5.51
N VAL A 11 13.88 6.12 -5.18
CA VAL A 11 14.00 4.72 -5.63
C VAL A 11 13.87 4.64 -7.14
N GLN A 12 12.90 5.33 -7.76
CA GLN A 12 12.75 5.35 -9.22
C GLN A 12 13.96 5.98 -9.92
N GLU A 13 14.49 7.08 -9.38
CA GLU A 13 15.67 7.73 -9.92
C GLU A 13 16.89 6.80 -9.85
N LEU A 14 17.08 6.11 -8.72
CA LEU A 14 18.17 5.17 -8.57
C LEU A 14 18.04 4.00 -9.56
N TYR A 15 16.84 3.44 -9.73
CA TYR A 15 16.59 2.40 -10.74
C TYR A 15 16.91 2.85 -12.17
N SER A 16 16.68 4.13 -12.51
CA SER A 16 17.00 4.66 -13.85
C SER A 16 18.50 4.62 -14.19
N LYS A 17 19.36 4.50 -13.17
CA LYS A 17 20.82 4.45 -13.30
C LYS A 17 21.38 3.03 -13.36
N ALA A 18 20.51 2.01 -13.44
CA ALA A 18 20.89 0.58 -13.39
C ALA A 18 21.75 0.25 -12.14
N PRO A 19 21.18 0.46 -10.94
CA PRO A 19 21.94 0.40 -9.70
C PRO A 19 22.33 -1.04 -9.37
N THR A 20 23.39 -1.16 -8.59
CA THR A 20 23.79 -2.38 -7.92
C THR A 20 22.84 -2.71 -6.77
N LYS A 21 22.90 -3.96 -6.31
CA LYS A 21 22.13 -4.40 -5.15
C LYS A 21 22.55 -3.63 -3.89
N GLU A 22 23.83 -3.32 -3.77
CA GLU A 22 24.43 -2.64 -2.64
C GLU A 22 23.90 -1.20 -2.51
N GLU A 23 23.81 -0.47 -3.62
CA GLU A 23 23.22 0.89 -3.66
C GLU A 23 21.73 0.90 -3.27
N LEU A 24 20.98 -0.12 -3.69
CA LEU A 24 19.57 -0.27 -3.30
C LEU A 24 19.42 -0.55 -1.79
N ILE A 25 20.30 -1.37 -1.22
CA ILE A 25 20.31 -1.66 0.23
C ILE A 25 20.66 -0.39 1.02
N GLU A 26 21.63 0.38 0.53
CA GLU A 26 22.03 1.65 1.14
C GLU A 26 20.87 2.66 1.14
N LEU A 27 20.19 2.83 0.01
CA LEU A 27 19.02 3.73 -0.09
C LEU A 27 17.87 3.29 0.80
N LEU A 28 17.54 1.99 0.82
CA LEU A 28 16.48 1.43 1.66
C LEU A 28 16.78 1.72 3.15
N GLY A 29 18.05 1.57 3.54
CA GLY A 29 18.50 1.78 4.91
C GLY A 29 17.88 0.76 5.86
N ARG A 30 17.60 1.18 7.11
CA ARG A 30 17.06 0.30 8.16
C ARG A 30 15.73 0.83 8.67
N ALA A 31 14.76 -0.07 8.86
CA ALA A 31 13.47 0.20 9.49
C ALA A 31 12.62 1.29 8.83
N ARG A 32 12.78 1.51 7.52
CA ARG A 32 12.05 2.56 6.78
C ARG A 32 10.54 2.31 6.71
N ALA A 33 10.11 1.04 6.65
CA ALA A 33 8.71 0.66 6.78
C ALA A 33 8.11 1.06 8.14
N LYS A 34 8.87 0.93 9.24
CA LYS A 34 8.43 1.43 10.55
C LYS A 34 8.31 2.96 10.54
N LYS A 35 9.28 3.65 9.95
CA LYS A 35 9.28 5.11 9.83
C LYS A 35 8.01 5.63 9.13
N GLY A 36 7.61 4.99 8.04
CA GLY A 36 6.38 5.32 7.33
C GLY A 36 5.11 4.85 8.05
N MET A 37 4.98 3.54 8.23
CA MET A 37 3.72 2.92 8.68
C MET A 37 3.39 3.15 10.15
N PHE A 38 4.40 3.25 11.02
CA PHE A 38 4.22 3.37 12.47
C PHE A 38 4.49 4.78 12.97
N GLU A 39 5.57 5.41 12.51
CA GLU A 39 5.98 6.75 12.97
C GLU A 39 5.32 7.87 12.16
N GLY A 40 4.66 7.56 11.05
CA GLY A 40 3.86 8.52 10.28
C GLY A 40 4.67 9.45 9.38
N ASP A 41 5.92 9.10 9.06
CA ASP A 41 6.74 9.87 8.13
C ASP A 41 6.30 9.63 6.69
N LEU A 42 5.53 10.57 6.14
CA LEU A 42 4.95 10.43 4.82
C LEU A 42 5.93 10.70 3.67
N GLU A 43 7.06 11.35 3.94
CA GLU A 43 8.02 11.75 2.90
C GLU A 43 9.15 10.72 2.76
N GLU A 44 9.78 10.39 3.88
CA GLU A 44 10.95 9.53 3.94
C GLU A 44 10.59 8.08 4.31
N GLY A 45 9.36 7.84 4.78
CA GLY A 45 8.89 6.52 5.12
C GLY A 45 8.61 5.65 3.91
N GLU A 46 8.78 4.33 4.09
CA GLU A 46 8.29 3.34 3.13
C GLU A 46 6.83 3.07 3.46
N LEU A 47 5.94 3.64 2.65
CA LEU A 47 4.48 3.56 2.83
C LEU A 47 3.91 2.41 1.99
N GLU A 48 3.89 1.21 2.54
CA GLU A 48 3.36 0.04 1.86
C GLU A 48 1.83 0.11 1.75
N ILE A 49 1.33 0.17 0.52
CA ILE A 49 -0.11 0.24 0.28
C ILE A 49 -0.51 -0.45 -1.04
N GLY A 50 -1.69 -1.07 -1.03
CA GLY A 50 -2.30 -1.67 -2.21
C GLY A 50 -2.91 -0.62 -3.14
N GLN A 51 -3.07 -0.95 -4.43
CA GLN A 51 -3.68 -0.05 -5.41
C GLN A 51 -5.15 0.28 -5.10
N ILE A 52 -5.85 -0.62 -4.40
CA ILE A 52 -7.25 -0.46 -4.01
C ILE A 52 -7.47 0.64 -2.96
N SER A 53 -6.41 1.17 -2.36
CA SER A 53 -6.47 2.20 -1.32
C SER A 53 -7.24 3.45 -1.72
N GLY A 54 -7.22 3.82 -3.00
CA GLY A 54 -8.01 4.95 -3.51
C GLY A 54 -9.54 4.78 -3.42
N LEU A 55 -10.04 3.57 -3.12
CA LEU A 55 -11.46 3.32 -2.87
C LEU A 55 -11.84 3.37 -1.39
N ILE A 56 -10.85 3.43 -0.49
CA ILE A 56 -11.09 3.42 0.96
C ILE A 56 -11.24 4.87 1.44
N HIS A 57 -12.46 5.24 1.81
CA HIS A 57 -12.80 6.59 2.26
C HIS A 57 -13.22 6.65 3.73
N GLU A 58 -13.28 5.50 4.40
CA GLU A 58 -13.83 5.36 5.76
C GLU A 58 -12.92 4.47 6.60
N ILE A 59 -12.79 4.83 7.89
CA ILE A 59 -12.10 4.01 8.88
C ILE A 59 -13.14 3.13 9.56
N LYS A 60 -13.05 1.81 9.35
CA LYS A 60 -13.99 0.83 9.90
C LYS A 60 -13.29 -0.13 10.87
N PRO A 61 -13.96 -0.59 11.94
CA PRO A 61 -13.48 -1.72 12.72
C PRO A 61 -13.34 -2.97 11.85
N ALA A 62 -12.36 -3.82 12.17
CA ALA A 62 -12.08 -5.04 11.39
C ALA A 62 -13.32 -5.95 11.22
N ALA A 63 -14.14 -6.07 12.25
CA ALA A 63 -15.37 -6.88 12.19
C ALA A 63 -16.36 -6.36 11.14
N ALA A 64 -16.55 -5.03 11.06
CA ALA A 64 -17.44 -4.41 10.10
C ALA A 64 -16.96 -4.60 8.66
N ILE A 65 -15.64 -4.52 8.42
CA ILE A 65 -15.05 -4.77 7.10
C ILE A 65 -15.36 -6.20 6.64
N VAL A 66 -15.17 -7.19 7.51
CA VAL A 66 -15.42 -8.60 7.18
C VAL A 66 -16.90 -8.86 6.93
N GLU A 67 -17.78 -8.29 7.75
CA GLU A 67 -19.23 -8.42 7.59
C GLU A 67 -19.71 -7.82 6.25
N GLU A 68 -19.23 -6.62 5.92
CA GLU A 68 -19.51 -5.95 4.65
C GLU A 68 -19.05 -6.78 3.45
N MET A 69 -17.81 -7.26 3.46
CA MET A 69 -17.26 -8.11 2.39
C MET A 69 -18.12 -9.35 2.13
N ILE A 70 -18.56 -10.04 3.19
CA ILE A 70 -19.40 -11.24 3.06
C ILE A 70 -20.80 -10.89 2.57
N SER A 71 -21.37 -9.78 3.04
CA SER A 71 -22.67 -9.29 2.60
C SER A 71 -22.66 -8.95 1.10
N GLU A 72 -21.68 -8.16 0.66
CA GLU A 72 -21.50 -7.75 -0.73
C GLU A 72 -21.27 -8.94 -1.65
N PHE A 73 -20.44 -9.90 -1.24
CA PHE A 73 -20.22 -11.14 -1.99
C PHE A 73 -21.53 -11.93 -2.19
N ASN A 74 -22.32 -12.09 -1.13
CA ASN A 74 -23.59 -12.82 -1.21
C ASN A 74 -24.62 -12.09 -2.09
N GLN A 75 -24.61 -10.76 -2.07
CA GLN A 75 -25.42 -9.94 -2.97
C GLN A 75 -25.01 -10.15 -4.42
N ALA A 76 -23.71 -9.97 -4.74
CA ALA A 76 -23.19 -10.16 -6.09
C ALA A 76 -23.48 -11.57 -6.62
N LYS A 77 -23.33 -12.61 -5.78
CA LYS A 77 -23.67 -14.00 -6.14
C LYS A 77 -25.14 -14.15 -6.55
N LYS A 78 -26.08 -13.51 -5.83
CA LYS A 78 -27.51 -13.54 -6.17
C LYS A 78 -27.82 -12.80 -7.47
N GLU A 79 -27.14 -11.67 -7.71
CA GLU A 79 -27.30 -10.88 -8.94
C GLU A 79 -26.80 -11.67 -10.15
N VAL A 80 -25.61 -12.29 -10.06
CA VAL A 80 -25.05 -13.14 -11.12
C VAL A 80 -25.92 -14.36 -11.39
N SER A 81 -26.55 -14.95 -10.37
CA SER A 81 -27.45 -16.11 -10.56
C SER A 81 -28.76 -15.77 -11.29
N LYS A 82 -29.06 -14.49 -11.49
CA LYS A 82 -30.26 -14.00 -12.19
C LYS A 82 -29.97 -13.51 -13.62
N LEU A 83 -28.70 -13.48 -14.02
CA LEU A 83 -28.26 -13.23 -15.41
C LEU A 83 -28.47 -14.49 -16.25
#